data_AF-A0AAJ0D9R6-F1
#
_entry.id   AF-A0AAJ0D9R6-F1
#
_cell.length_a   1.000
_cell.length_b   1.000
_cell.length_c   1.000
_cell.angle_alpha   90.00
_cell.angle_beta   90.00
_cell.angle_gamma   90.00
#
_symmetry.space_group_name_H-M   'P 1'
#
loop_
_entity.id
_entity.type
_entity.pdbx_description
1 polymer ?
#
loop_
_entity_poly.entity_id
_entity_poly.type
_entity_poly.pdbx_seq_one_letter_code
_entity_poly.pdbx_strand_id
1 'polypeptide(L)'
;MATRNGLNSQTAKFFKALMELRSGSAPEELETFCTFFYDDAVANPISMREHKDAAKGREAIREAYKTLIGQQFIEERQVLSQTIDPDQKLVCCETRNRLNVAGKILDPFYETIVLRFNDDLQVTRLNVYSCRSPIVAILQVQSGKGPYANAQGEMEHLGL
;
A
#
# COMPACT_ATOMS: atom_id res chain seq x y z
N MET A 1 18.23 -18.74 -7.37
CA MET A 1 18.19 -18.47 -5.92
C MET A 1 18.12 -16.97 -5.72
N ALA A 2 17.12 -16.47 -5.01
CA ALA A 2 16.99 -15.03 -4.74
C ALA A 2 18.16 -14.55 -3.88
N THR A 3 18.83 -13.47 -4.32
CA THR A 3 19.93 -12.86 -3.55
C THR A 3 19.42 -11.66 -2.77
N ARG A 4 20.11 -11.26 -1.70
CA ARG A 4 19.82 -10.01 -0.98
C ARG A 4 19.73 -8.80 -1.92
N ASN A 5 20.67 -8.70 -2.87
CA ASN A 5 20.69 -7.62 -3.85
C ASN A 5 19.52 -7.70 -4.84
N GLY A 6 19.14 -8.91 -5.26
CA GLY A 6 17.98 -9.13 -6.12
C GLY A 6 16.67 -8.70 -5.44
N LEU A 7 16.45 -9.13 -4.19
CA LEU A 7 15.30 -8.73 -3.38
C LEU A 7 15.26 -7.21 -3.16
N ASN A 8 16.40 -6.60 -2.82
CA ASN A 8 16.49 -5.15 -2.65
C ASN A 8 16.11 -4.39 -3.93
N SER A 9 16.68 -4.79 -5.07
CA SER A 9 16.40 -4.16 -6.37
C SER A 9 14.93 -4.31 -6.76
N GLN A 10 14.37 -5.50 -6.54
CA GLN A 10 12.98 -5.76 -6.88
C GLN A 10 12.01 -4.97 -6.00
N THR A 11 12.26 -4.87 -4.70
CA THR A 11 11.48 -4.03 -3.78
C THR A 11 11.52 -2.55 -4.19
N ALA A 12 12.69 -2.04 -4.60
CA ALA A 12 12.81 -0.66 -5.08
C ALA A 12 12.00 -0.40 -6.35
N LYS A 13 12.03 -1.34 -7.32
CA LYS A 13 11.19 -1.29 -8.52
C LYS A 13 9.70 -1.33 -8.19
N PHE A 14 9.31 -2.23 -7.28
CA PHE A 14 7.93 -2.34 -6.80
C PHE A 14 7.43 -1.03 -6.18
N PHE A 15 8.22 -0.40 -5.29
CA PHE A 15 7.84 0.88 -4.69
C PHE A 15 7.77 2.01 -5.70
N LYS A 16 8.71 2.06 -6.66
CA LYS A 16 8.65 3.05 -7.73
C LYS A 16 7.36 2.91 -8.54
N ALA A 17 7.03 1.70 -9.00
CA ALA A 17 5.82 1.46 -9.78
C ALA A 17 4.54 1.77 -8.97
N LEU A 18 4.52 1.41 -7.69
CA LEU A 18 3.40 1.75 -6.80
C LEU A 18 3.23 3.27 -6.64
N MET A 19 4.33 4.02 -6.55
CA MET A 19 4.31 5.48 -6.48
C MET A 19 3.93 6.17 -7.78
N GLU A 20 3.91 5.47 -8.91
CA GLU A 20 3.48 6.01 -10.21
C GLU A 20 1.96 5.88 -10.40
N LEU A 21 1.30 4.97 -9.67
CA LEU A 21 -0.15 4.78 -9.77
C LEU A 21 -0.94 5.98 -9.23
N ARG A 22 -1.98 6.38 -9.97
CA ARG A 22 -2.89 7.48 -9.64
C ARG A 22 -4.35 7.08 -9.87
N SER A 23 -5.29 7.85 -9.36
CA SER A 23 -6.73 7.64 -9.60
C SER A 23 -7.12 7.64 -11.08
N GLY A 24 -6.35 8.35 -11.92
CA GLY A 24 -6.51 8.39 -13.38
C GLY A 24 -5.60 7.44 -14.16
N SER A 25 -4.90 6.51 -13.49
CA SER A 25 -4.03 5.55 -14.17
C SER A 25 -4.82 4.68 -15.16
N ALA A 26 -4.21 4.45 -16.32
CA ALA A 26 -4.81 3.62 -17.36
C ALA A 26 -4.87 2.15 -16.91
N PRO A 27 -5.82 1.34 -17.42
CA PRO A 27 -5.89 -0.09 -17.11
C PRO A 27 -4.55 -0.83 -17.34
N GLU A 28 -3.82 -0.46 -18.38
CA GLU A 28 -2.55 -1.07 -18.77
C GLU A 28 -1.41 -0.75 -17.76
N GLU A 29 -1.45 0.41 -17.10
CA GLU A 29 -0.49 0.76 -16.04
C GLU A 29 -0.72 -0.10 -14.79
N LEU A 30 -1.99 -0.31 -14.43
CA LEU A 30 -2.38 -1.23 -13.37
C LEU A 30 -1.99 -2.67 -13.69
N GLU A 31 -2.20 -3.11 -14.93
CA GLU A 31 -1.77 -4.44 -15.39
C GLU A 31 -0.25 -4.60 -15.30
N THR A 32 0.51 -3.59 -15.74
CA THR A 32 1.97 -3.56 -15.64
C THR A 32 2.43 -3.66 -14.19
N PHE A 33 1.81 -2.90 -13.28
CA PHE A 33 2.11 -3.01 -11.85
C PHE A 33 1.76 -4.40 -11.30
N CYS A 34 0.68 -5.02 -11.77
CA CYS A 34 0.28 -6.35 -11.30
C CYS A 34 1.23 -7.47 -11.76
N THR A 35 2.15 -7.22 -12.70
CA THR A 35 3.20 -8.19 -13.09
C THR A 35 4.23 -8.45 -11.98
N PHE A 36 4.35 -7.55 -11.01
CA PHE A 36 5.17 -7.79 -9.81
C PHE A 36 4.65 -8.94 -8.95
N PHE A 37 3.37 -9.29 -9.06
CA PHE A 37 2.75 -10.35 -8.28
C PHE A 37 2.76 -11.67 -9.04
N TYR A 38 3.01 -12.75 -8.30
CA TYR A 38 2.81 -14.10 -8.78
C TYR A 38 1.30 -14.39 -8.99
N ASP A 39 0.95 -15.34 -9.86
CA ASP A 39 -0.42 -15.54 -10.34
C ASP A 39 -1.43 -15.80 -9.19
N ASP A 40 -1.02 -16.54 -8.16
CA ASP A 40 -1.84 -16.90 -7.00
C ASP A 40 -1.52 -16.08 -5.73
N ALA A 41 -0.81 -14.96 -5.88
CA ALA A 41 -0.34 -14.14 -4.76
C ALA A 41 -1.48 -13.67 -3.85
N VAL A 42 -1.16 -13.43 -2.58
CA VAL A 42 -2.10 -12.90 -1.59
C VAL A 42 -1.65 -11.52 -1.12
N ALA A 43 -2.49 -10.51 -1.27
CA ALA A 43 -2.16 -9.13 -0.90
C ALA A 43 -3.16 -8.53 0.08
N ASN A 44 -2.63 -7.79 1.05
CA ASN A 44 -3.35 -6.90 1.94
C ASN A 44 -2.85 -5.46 1.68
N PRO A 45 -3.26 -4.83 0.56
CA PRO A 45 -2.67 -3.58 0.11
C PRO A 45 -3.07 -2.37 0.99
N ILE A 46 -4.15 -2.51 1.76
CA ILE A 46 -4.70 -1.44 2.60
C ILE A 46 -4.18 -1.54 4.03
N SER A 47 -4.40 -2.68 4.69
CA SER A 47 -3.92 -2.98 6.03
C SER A 47 -4.21 -4.44 6.38
N MET A 48 -3.31 -5.08 7.13
CA MET A 48 -3.52 -6.41 7.73
C MET A 48 -4.60 -6.44 8.81
N ARG A 49 -5.08 -5.27 9.27
CA ARG A 49 -6.30 -5.22 10.10
C ARG A 49 -7.50 -5.83 9.35
N GLU A 50 -7.54 -5.64 8.03
CA GLU A 50 -8.60 -6.14 7.14
C GLU A 50 -8.24 -7.47 6.47
N HIS A 51 -7.37 -8.29 7.10
CA HIS A 51 -6.83 -9.54 6.50
C HIS A 51 -7.88 -10.57 6.04
N LYS A 52 -9.13 -10.47 6.52
CA LYS A 52 -10.23 -11.34 6.09
C LYS A 52 -10.61 -11.09 4.63
N ASP A 53 -10.36 -9.88 4.14
CA ASP A 53 -10.68 -9.41 2.78
C ASP A 53 -9.42 -9.34 1.90
N ALA A 54 -8.41 -10.17 2.19
CA ALA A 54 -7.19 -10.24 1.40
C ALA A 54 -7.50 -10.52 -0.07
N ALA A 55 -6.89 -9.75 -0.97
CA ALA A 55 -6.96 -9.98 -2.40
C ALA A 55 -6.15 -11.22 -2.77
N LYS A 56 -6.77 -12.17 -3.50
CA LYS A 56 -6.14 -13.44 -3.89
C LYS A 56 -6.09 -13.57 -5.41
N GLY A 57 -4.89 -13.76 -5.92
CA GLY A 57 -4.59 -13.80 -7.34
C GLY A 57 -4.53 -12.42 -7.99
N ARG A 58 -3.84 -12.35 -9.13
CA ARG A 58 -3.50 -11.08 -9.81
C ARG A 58 -4.72 -10.19 -10.08
N GLU A 59 -5.85 -10.77 -10.48
CA GLU A 59 -7.07 -10.04 -10.80
C GLU A 59 -7.66 -9.32 -9.57
N ALA A 60 -7.79 -10.04 -8.45
CA ALA A 60 -8.31 -9.43 -7.22
C ALA A 60 -7.35 -8.36 -6.69
N ILE A 61 -6.04 -8.57 -6.85
CA ILE A 61 -5.02 -7.58 -6.48
C ILE A 61 -5.18 -6.31 -7.33
N ARG A 62 -5.39 -6.46 -8.64
CA ARG A 62 -5.65 -5.33 -9.55
C ARG A 62 -6.85 -4.50 -9.10
N GLU A 63 -7.98 -5.15 -8.84
CA GLU A 63 -9.19 -4.44 -8.39
C GLU A 63 -9.03 -3.80 -7.00
N ALA A 64 -8.28 -4.44 -6.10
CA ALA A 64 -7.95 -3.87 -4.80
C ALA A 64 -7.09 -2.59 -4.94
N TYR A 65 -6.08 -2.61 -5.81
CA TYR A 65 -5.26 -1.42 -6.08
C TYR A 65 -6.02 -0.33 -6.83
N LYS A 66 -6.87 -0.68 -7.79
CA LYS A 66 -7.76 0.26 -8.47
C LYS A 66 -8.68 0.99 -7.47
N THR A 67 -9.27 0.24 -6.54
CA THR A 67 -10.08 0.80 -5.46
C THR A 67 -9.25 1.70 -4.54
N LEU A 68 -8.05 1.23 -4.16
CA LEU A 68 -7.13 1.97 -3.29
C LEU A 68 -6.75 3.31 -3.90
N ILE A 69 -6.29 3.34 -5.15
CA ILE A 69 -5.82 4.57 -5.83
C ILE A 69 -6.95 5.54 -6.16
N GLY A 70 -8.20 5.06 -6.24
CA GLY A 70 -9.37 5.92 -6.30
C GLY A 70 -9.64 6.69 -5.00
N GLN A 71 -9.17 6.19 -3.85
CA GLN A 71 -9.36 6.82 -2.54
C GLN A 71 -8.11 7.58 -2.08
N GLN A 72 -6.93 7.00 -2.31
CA GLN A 72 -5.66 7.54 -1.87
C GLN A 72 -4.50 7.10 -2.75
N PHE A 73 -3.48 7.94 -2.87
CA PHE A 73 -2.24 7.56 -3.55
C PHE A 73 -1.02 8.17 -2.85
N ILE A 74 0.14 7.62 -3.17
CA ILE A 74 1.42 8.02 -2.58
C ILE A 74 2.01 9.14 -3.43
N GLU A 75 2.23 10.29 -2.81
CA GLU A 75 2.92 11.42 -3.43
C GLU A 75 4.44 11.25 -3.24
N GLU A 76 4.85 10.87 -2.02
CA GLU A 76 6.25 10.62 -1.69
C GLU A 76 6.35 9.43 -0.73
N ARG A 77 7.42 8.64 -0.87
CA ARG A 77 7.76 7.55 0.05
C ARG A 77 9.24 7.60 0.39
N GLN A 78 9.53 7.55 1.69
CA GLN A 78 10.86 7.35 2.23
C GLN A 78 10.92 6.00 2.95
N VAL A 79 11.86 5.15 2.58
CA VAL A 79 12.19 3.93 3.35
C VAL A 79 13.06 4.35 4.54
N LEU A 80 12.56 4.16 5.76
CA LEU A 80 13.26 4.50 7.00
C LEU A 80 14.21 3.38 7.41
N SER A 81 13.74 2.14 7.30
CA SER A 81 14.50 0.94 7.62
C SER A 81 14.10 -0.21 6.70
N GLN A 82 15.02 -1.14 6.47
CA GLN A 82 14.77 -2.33 5.66
C GLN A 82 15.54 -3.53 6.17
N THR A 83 14.82 -4.63 6.36
CA THR A 83 15.38 -5.95 6.68
C THR A 83 15.15 -6.90 5.52
N ILE A 84 16.21 -7.59 5.09
CA ILE A 84 16.16 -8.59 4.02
C ILE A 84 16.67 -9.93 4.54
N ASP A 85 15.80 -10.94 4.46
CA ASP A 85 16.10 -12.34 4.71
C ASP A 85 16.04 -13.10 3.36
N PRO A 86 17.21 -13.39 2.75
CA PRO A 86 17.27 -14.10 1.47
C PRO A 86 16.80 -15.56 1.56
N ASP A 87 17.00 -16.21 2.70
CA ASP A 87 16.66 -17.61 2.90
C ASP A 87 15.13 -17.79 2.92
N GLN A 88 14.44 -16.83 3.55
CA GLN A 88 12.96 -16.78 3.54
C GLN A 88 12.37 -15.98 2.37
N LYS A 89 13.21 -15.39 1.51
CA LYS A 89 12.81 -14.51 0.41
C LYS A 89 11.86 -13.40 0.90
N LEU A 90 12.21 -12.81 2.04
CA LEU A 90 11.38 -11.87 2.79
C LEU A 90 12.05 -10.51 2.84
N VAL A 91 11.27 -9.47 2.59
CA VAL A 91 11.68 -8.07 2.78
C VAL A 91 10.66 -7.37 3.67
N CYS A 92 11.13 -6.74 4.73
CA CYS A 92 10.34 -5.89 5.61
C CYS A 92 10.86 -4.46 5.50
N CYS A 93 9.99 -3.50 5.20
CA CYS A 93 10.33 -2.08 5.09
C CYS A 93 9.47 -1.26 6.04
N GLU A 94 10.09 -0.39 6.82
CA GLU A 94 9.38 0.70 7.50
C GLU A 94 9.46 1.94 6.63
N THR A 95 8.34 2.60 6.42
CA THR A 95 8.23 3.72 5.49
C THR A 95 7.54 4.91 6.15
N ARG A 96 7.96 6.10 5.74
CA ARG A 96 7.25 7.36 5.94
C ARG A 96 6.75 7.81 4.57
N ASN A 97 5.46 8.05 4.47
CA ASN A 97 4.81 8.45 3.22
C ASN A 97 4.14 9.81 3.39
N ARG A 98 4.09 10.55 2.29
CA ARG A 98 3.16 11.66 2.07
C ARG A 98 2.05 11.14 1.18
N LEU A 99 0.83 11.06 1.71
CA LEU A 99 -0.33 10.57 0.96
C LEU A 99 -1.21 11.72 0.51
N ASN A 100 -1.83 11.55 -0.65
CA ASN A 100 -3.01 12.27 -1.05
C ASN A 100 -4.22 11.36 -0.80
N VAL A 101 -5.15 11.78 0.04
CA VAL A 101 -6.38 11.06 0.41
C VAL A 101 -7.56 11.94 0.03
N ALA A 102 -8.27 11.58 -1.04
CA ALA A 102 -9.38 12.36 -1.58
C ALA A 102 -9.08 13.88 -1.72
N GLY A 103 -7.88 14.23 -2.19
CA GLY A 103 -7.45 15.62 -2.38
C GLY A 103 -6.88 16.31 -1.14
N LYS A 104 -6.85 15.65 0.02
CA LYS A 104 -6.20 16.15 1.25
C LYS A 104 -4.86 15.47 1.46
N ILE A 105 -3.89 16.22 1.96
CA ILE A 105 -2.55 15.72 2.21
C ILE A 105 -2.46 15.17 3.63
N LEU A 106 -1.96 13.95 3.76
CA LEU A 106 -1.63 13.30 5.02
C LEU A 106 -0.12 13.05 5.07
N ASP A 107 0.59 13.82 5.88
CA ASP A 107 2.04 13.72 6.11
C ASP A 107 2.36 14.06 7.57
N PRO A 108 3.07 13.18 8.31
CA PRO A 108 3.56 11.87 7.89
C PRO A 108 2.51 10.76 7.97
N PHE A 109 2.59 9.78 7.06
CA PHE A 109 1.89 8.50 7.18
C PHE A 109 2.87 7.34 7.24
N TYR A 110 2.91 6.64 8.37
CA TYR A 110 3.84 5.54 8.59
C TYR A 110 3.21 4.19 8.25
N GLU A 111 3.99 3.35 7.54
CA GLU A 111 3.60 1.98 7.22
C GLU A 111 4.78 1.02 7.39
N THR A 112 4.48 -0.21 7.79
CA THR A 112 5.39 -1.35 7.63
C THR A 112 4.87 -2.23 6.50
N ILE A 113 5.71 -2.51 5.52
CA ILE A 113 5.39 -3.32 4.35
C ILE A 113 6.21 -4.60 4.40
N VAL A 114 5.54 -5.74 4.31
CA VAL A 114 6.17 -7.06 4.31
C VAL A 114 5.89 -7.74 2.98
N LEU A 115 6.95 -8.04 2.24
CA LEU A 115 6.94 -8.69 0.93
C LEU A 115 7.59 -10.06 1.04
N ARG A 116 6.91 -11.10 0.57
CA ARG A 116 7.50 -12.43 0.30
C ARG A 116 7.59 -12.65 -1.20
N PHE A 117 8.69 -13.25 -1.65
CA PHE A 117 8.97 -13.49 -3.06
C PHE A 117 9.10 -14.98 -3.37
N ASN A 118 8.82 -15.36 -4.62
CA ASN A 118 9.22 -16.65 -5.18
C ASN A 118 10.67 -16.62 -5.70
N ASP A 119 11.14 -17.71 -6.32
CA ASP A 119 12.50 -17.76 -6.90
C ASP A 119 12.71 -16.82 -8.10
N ASP A 120 11.62 -16.45 -8.78
CA ASP A 120 11.61 -15.53 -9.93
C ASP A 120 11.45 -14.07 -9.50
N LEU A 121 11.56 -13.78 -8.19
CA LEU A 121 11.41 -12.43 -7.61
C LEU A 121 10.04 -11.79 -7.87
N GLN A 122 8.99 -12.60 -8.01
CA GLN A 122 7.61 -12.13 -7.97
C GLN A 122 7.06 -12.20 -6.55
N VAL A 123 6.25 -11.23 -6.19
CA VAL A 123 5.61 -11.13 -4.87
C VAL A 123 4.56 -12.23 -4.75
N THR A 124 4.74 -13.14 -3.80
CA THR A 124 3.76 -14.18 -3.44
C THR A 124 2.88 -13.71 -2.29
N ARG A 125 3.38 -12.81 -1.44
CA ARG A 125 2.61 -12.21 -0.35
C ARG A 125 2.98 -10.76 -0.11
N LEU A 126 1.97 -9.90 0.00
CA LEU A 126 2.09 -8.52 0.45
C LEU A 126 1.23 -8.29 1.69
N ASN A 127 1.83 -7.78 2.75
CA ASN A 127 1.12 -7.35 3.95
C ASN A 127 1.54 -5.92 4.32
N VAL A 128 0.57 -5.01 4.39
CA VAL A 128 0.77 -3.64 4.86
C VAL A 128 0.25 -3.52 6.29
N TYR A 129 1.02 -2.88 7.17
CA TYR A 129 0.63 -2.58 8.54
C TYR A 129 0.69 -1.06 8.75
N SER A 130 -0.42 -0.47 9.13
CA SER A 130 -0.54 0.98 9.33
C SER A 130 -1.75 1.32 10.19
N CYS A 131 -1.75 2.51 10.81
CA CYS A 131 -2.91 3.06 11.50
C CYS A 131 -3.83 3.75 10.48
N ARG A 132 -4.95 3.13 10.14
CA ARG A 132 -5.88 3.66 9.13
C ARG A 132 -6.79 4.79 9.60
N SER A 133 -6.83 5.07 10.90
CA SER A 133 -7.76 6.06 11.47
C SER A 133 -7.67 7.44 10.78
N PRO A 134 -6.49 8.00 10.45
CA PRO A 134 -6.39 9.30 9.78
C PRO A 134 -6.98 9.28 8.36
N ILE A 135 -6.75 8.21 7.59
CA ILE A 135 -7.34 8.03 6.25
C ILE A 135 -8.87 7.99 6.35
N VAL A 136 -9.40 7.18 7.27
CA VAL A 136 -10.85 7.02 7.46
C VAL A 136 -11.51 8.33 7.88
N ALA A 137 -10.86 9.08 8.77
CA ALA A 137 -11.34 10.40 9.19
C ALA A 137 -11.44 11.37 7.99
N ILE A 138 -10.40 11.45 7.15
CA ILE A 138 -10.41 12.30 5.94
C ILE A 138 -11.52 11.88 4.97
N LEU A 139 -11.60 10.59 4.64
CA LEU A 139 -12.60 10.09 3.70
C LEU A 139 -14.03 10.34 4.19
N GLN A 140 -14.26 10.24 5.49
CA GLN A 140 -15.56 10.54 6.06
C GLN A 140 -15.89 12.03 6.00
N VAL A 141 -14.96 12.92 6.34
CA VAL A 141 -15.18 14.37 6.23
C VAL A 141 -15.54 14.73 4.79
N GLN A 142 -14.91 14.09 3.79
CA GLN A 142 -15.22 14.32 2.37
C GLN A 142 -16.55 13.71 1.92
N SER A 143 -16.91 12.52 2.42
CA SER A 143 -18.08 11.77 1.94
C SER A 143 -19.36 11.96 2.79
N GLY A 144 -19.23 12.52 4.00
CA GLY A 144 -20.28 12.55 5.01
C GLY A 144 -20.67 11.19 5.60
N LYS A 145 -19.93 10.11 5.27
CA LYS A 145 -20.24 8.73 5.68
C LYS A 145 -19.04 8.06 6.35
N GLY A 146 -19.23 7.53 7.55
CA GLY A 146 -18.15 6.81 8.23
C GLY A 146 -18.38 6.61 9.73
N PRO A 147 -17.47 5.86 10.40
CA PRO A 147 -17.62 5.46 11.80
C PRO A 147 -17.46 6.62 12.79
N TYR A 148 -16.90 7.74 12.35
CA TYR A 148 -16.68 8.96 13.11
C TYR A 148 -17.70 10.05 12.78
N ALA A 149 -18.83 9.76 12.12
CA ALA A 149 -19.74 10.79 11.57
C ALA A 149 -20.24 11.80 12.62
N ASN A 150 -20.16 11.44 13.90
CA ASN A 150 -20.53 12.27 15.04
C ASN A 150 -19.32 12.91 15.76
N ALA A 151 -18.09 12.76 15.26
CA ALA A 151 -16.84 13.20 15.90
C ALA A 151 -16.37 14.60 15.47
N GLN A 152 -17.25 15.40 14.85
CA GLN A 152 -16.94 16.75 14.36
C GLN A 152 -16.29 17.67 15.41
N GLY A 153 -16.54 17.45 16.70
CA GLY A 153 -15.94 18.24 17.78
C GLY A 153 -14.47 17.94 18.11
N GLU A 154 -13.89 16.83 17.65
CA GLU A 154 -12.50 16.46 17.99
C GLU A 154 -11.47 16.83 16.93
N MET A 155 -11.88 17.03 15.67
CA MET A 155 -10.96 17.37 14.57
C MET A 155 -10.49 18.83 14.57
N GLU A 156 -11.29 19.77 15.08
CA GLU A 156 -10.86 21.16 15.31
C GLU A 156 -9.65 21.24 16.26
N HIS A 157 -9.50 20.27 17.17
CA HIS A 157 -8.37 20.23 18.09
C HIS A 157 -7.06 19.75 17.43
N LEU A 158 -7.15 19.10 16.27
CA LEU A 158 -6.02 18.59 15.49
C LEU A 158 -5.57 19.55 14.36
N GLY A 159 -6.23 20.70 14.20
CA GLY A 159 -5.85 21.72 13.20
C GLY A 159 -6.04 21.28 11.74
N LEU A 160 -7.04 20.42 11.48
CA LEU A 160 -7.40 19.91 10.15
C LEU A 160 -8.74 20.46 9.66
#